data_AF-A0A9E3EE54-F1
#
_entry.id   AF-A0A9E3EE54-F1
#
_cell.length_a   1.000
_cell.length_b   1.000
_cell.length_c   1.000
_cell.angle_alpha   90.00
_cell.angle_beta   90.00
_cell.angle_gamma   90.00
#
_symmetry.space_group_name_H-M   'P 1'
#
loop_
_entity.id
_entity.type
_entity.pdbx_description
1 polymer ?
#
loop_
_entity_poly.entity_id
_entity_poly.type
_entity_poly.pdbx_seq_one_letter_code
_entity_poly.pdbx_strand_id
1 'polypeptide(L)'
;MIAHGYSKVFGGFHQHAAFVSHLGMPWWMAFFSTGAEFGGGILLIAGLLTRFAALAICIEMIVVIDKVHWKNGLLAEHGYEFQLALAAMAFALIFLGPGAISLDALRSGGRGAARKKV
;
A
#
# COMPACT_ATOMS: atom_id res chain seq x y z
N MET A 1 2.79 5.51 4.47
CA MET A 1 1.45 5.32 3.84
C MET A 1 0.32 5.84 4.72
N ILE A 2 0.06 5.30 5.90
CA ILE A 2 -1.10 5.74 6.72
C ILE A 2 -1.03 7.23 7.10
N ALA A 3 0.13 7.75 7.50
CA ALA A 3 0.29 9.18 7.80
C ALA A 3 0.06 10.08 6.57
N HIS A 4 0.49 9.63 5.38
CA HIS A 4 0.22 10.33 4.11
C HIS A 4 -1.25 10.26 3.70
N GLY A 5 -1.90 9.11 3.89
CA GLY A 5 -3.32 8.95 3.64
C GLY A 5 -4.20 9.70 4.64
N TYR A 6 -3.78 9.80 5.90
CA TYR A 6 -4.50 10.51 6.95
C TYR A 6 -4.64 12.00 6.61
N SER A 7 -3.55 12.68 6.23
CA SER A 7 -3.64 14.10 5.85
C SER A 7 -4.53 14.31 4.63
N LYS A 8 -4.57 13.36 3.69
CA LYS A 8 -5.45 13.39 2.53
C LYS A 8 -6.93 13.20 2.89
N VAL A 9 -7.24 12.28 3.81
CA VAL A 9 -8.61 12.03 4.28
C VAL A 9 -9.14 13.17 5.14
N PHE A 10 -8.31 13.72 6.03
CA PHE A 10 -8.71 14.72 7.02
C PHE A 10 -8.39 16.16 6.57
N GLY A 11 -8.78 16.50 5.34
CA GLY A 11 -8.79 17.89 4.84
C GLY A 11 -7.85 18.18 3.67
N GLY A 12 -6.90 17.30 3.36
CA GLY A 12 -5.93 17.47 2.26
C GLY A 12 -6.39 16.94 0.90
N PHE A 13 -7.61 16.40 0.78
CA PHE A 13 -8.05 15.69 -0.42
C PHE A 13 -8.02 16.57 -1.67
N HIS A 14 -8.51 17.82 -1.58
CA HIS A 14 -8.54 18.73 -2.73
C HIS A 14 -7.14 19.05 -3.26
N GLN A 15 -6.17 19.25 -2.36
CA GLN A 15 -4.78 19.50 -2.72
C GLN A 15 -4.16 18.27 -3.38
N HIS A 16 -4.48 17.08 -2.88
CA HIS A 16 -4.03 15.84 -3.50
C HIS A 16 -4.67 15.57 -4.87
N ALA A 17 -5.97 15.83 -5.02
CA ALA A 17 -6.66 15.72 -6.30
C ALA A 17 -6.11 16.69 -7.36
N ALA A 18 -5.76 17.91 -6.96
CA ALA A 18 -5.04 18.85 -7.80
C ALA A 18 -3.65 18.31 -8.17
N PHE A 19 -2.89 17.79 -7.21
CA PHE A 19 -1.57 17.19 -7.45
C PHE A 19 -1.64 16.01 -8.45
N VAL A 20 -2.58 15.09 -8.27
CA VAL A 20 -2.81 13.96 -9.21
C VAL A 20 -3.15 14.48 -10.61
N SER A 21 -3.95 15.54 -10.71
CA SER A 21 -4.26 16.19 -11.98
C SER A 21 -3.02 16.80 -12.64
N HIS A 22 -2.12 17.42 -11.86
CA HIS A 22 -0.85 17.94 -12.35
C HIS A 22 0.11 16.85 -12.85
N LEU A 23 0.00 15.62 -12.35
CA LEU A 23 0.76 14.46 -12.85
C LEU A 23 0.20 13.89 -14.17
N GLY A 24 -0.82 14.53 -14.76
CA GLY A 24 -1.47 14.09 -15.99
C GLY A 24 -2.45 12.93 -15.79
N MET A 25 -2.84 12.65 -14.55
CA MET A 25 -3.82 11.61 -14.22
C MET A 25 -5.20 12.23 -13.94
N PRO A 26 -6.30 11.52 -14.23
CA PRO A 26 -7.63 12.01 -13.88
C PRO A 26 -7.80 12.25 -12.37
N TRP A 27 -8.45 13.35 -12.00
CA TRP A 27 -8.65 13.75 -10.59
C TRP A 27 -9.29 12.66 -9.72
N TRP A 28 -10.14 11.82 -10.29
CA TRP A 28 -10.83 10.75 -9.57
C TRP A 28 -9.90 9.61 -9.14
N MET A 29 -8.70 9.47 -9.73
CA MET A 29 -7.67 8.54 -9.23
C MET A 29 -7.18 8.91 -7.84
N ALA A 30 -7.33 10.17 -7.41
CA ALA A 30 -6.99 10.59 -6.05
C ALA A 30 -7.84 9.86 -4.99
N PHE A 31 -9.09 9.47 -5.30
CA PHE A 31 -9.89 8.65 -4.38
C PHE A 31 -9.28 7.27 -4.18
N PHE A 32 -8.83 6.64 -5.26
CA PHE A 32 -8.20 5.32 -5.22
C PHE A 32 -6.86 5.36 -4.49
N SER A 33 -6.00 6.35 -4.77
CA SER A 33 -4.72 6.53 -4.06
C SER A 33 -4.94 6.80 -2.57
N THR A 34 -5.84 7.74 -2.22
CA THR A 34 -6.15 8.05 -0.81
C THR A 34 -6.71 6.84 -0.06
N GLY A 35 -7.62 6.09 -0.70
CA GLY A 35 -8.19 4.87 -0.14
C GLY A 35 -7.17 3.74 0.03
N ALA A 36 -6.27 3.56 -0.94
CA ALA A 36 -5.21 2.57 -0.88
C ALA A 36 -4.17 2.90 0.21
N GLU A 37 -3.76 4.17 0.33
CA GLU A 37 -2.78 4.58 1.34
C GLU A 37 -3.30 4.50 2.77
N PHE A 38 -4.51 4.99 3.01
CA PHE A 38 -5.10 5.03 4.34
C PHE A 38 -5.78 3.70 4.67
N GLY A 39 -6.78 3.32 3.88
CA GLY A 39 -7.57 2.10 4.09
C GLY A 39 -6.74 0.84 3.85
N GLY A 40 -5.99 0.77 2.75
CA GLY A 40 -5.11 -0.37 2.47
C GLY A 40 -4.02 -0.55 3.53
N GLY A 41 -3.43 0.55 4.02
CA GLY A 41 -2.47 0.50 5.12
C GLY A 41 -3.07 -0.06 6.42
N ILE A 42 -4.27 0.39 6.81
CA ILE A 42 -4.97 -0.11 8.01
C ILE A 42 -5.32 -1.58 7.85
N LEU A 43 -5.86 -1.98 6.69
CA LEU A 43 -6.21 -3.36 6.40
C LEU A 43 -5.00 -4.30 6.46
N LEU A 44 -3.85 -3.85 5.95
CA LEU A 44 -2.60 -4.61 6.01
C LEU A 44 -2.09 -4.79 7.44
N ILE A 45 -2.14 -3.74 8.28
CA ILE A 45 -1.76 -3.84 9.70
C ILE A 45 -2.70 -4.76 10.46
N ALA A 46 -4.01 -4.64 10.22
CA ALA A 46 -5.01 -5.52 10.81
C ALA A 46 -4.88 -6.98 10.29
N GLY A 47 -4.18 -7.17 9.17
CA GLY A 47 -4.09 -8.45 8.50
C GLY A 47 -5.45 -8.95 8.02
N LEU A 48 -6.29 -8.03 7.52
CA LEU A 48 -7.62 -8.30 6.99
C LEU A 48 -7.62 -8.06 5.48
N LEU A 49 -8.12 -9.01 4.69
CA LEU A 49 -8.03 -8.98 3.23
C LEU A 49 -6.60 -8.71 2.74
N THR A 50 -5.59 -9.31 3.41
CA THR A 50 -4.17 -8.97 3.23
C THR A 50 -3.73 -8.99 1.77
N ARG A 51 -4.22 -9.96 0.98
CA ARG A 51 -3.87 -10.06 -0.45
C ARG A 51 -4.40 -8.89 -1.27
N PHE A 52 -5.64 -8.46 -1.03
CA PHE A 52 -6.25 -7.34 -1.75
C PHE A 52 -5.64 -6.00 -1.31
N ALA A 53 -5.43 -5.83 -0.01
CA ALA A 53 -4.77 -4.64 0.53
C ALA A 53 -3.31 -4.53 0.02
N ALA A 54 -2.57 -5.64 0.00
CA ALA A 54 -1.22 -5.69 -0.55
C ALA A 54 -1.18 -5.41 -2.06
N LEU A 55 -2.15 -5.92 -2.83
CA LEU A 55 -2.27 -5.59 -4.26
C LEU A 55 -2.49 -4.10 -4.48
N ALA A 56 -3.41 -3.49 -3.73
CA ALA A 56 -3.69 -2.05 -3.83
C ALA A 56 -2.46 -1.21 -3.49
N ILE A 57 -1.73 -1.55 -2.42
CA ILE A 57 -0.48 -0.86 -2.04
C ILE A 57 0.62 -1.07 -3.08
N CYS A 58 0.77 -2.29 -3.61
CA CYS A 58 1.80 -2.58 -4.61
C CYS A 58 1.61 -1.73 -5.88
N ILE A 59 0.37 -1.65 -6.39
CA ILE A 59 0.03 -0.83 -7.56
C ILE A 59 0.30 0.65 -7.28
N GLU A 60 -0.09 1.14 -6.11
CA GLU A 60 0.08 2.54 -5.73
C GLU A 60 1.56 2.94 -5.66
N MET A 61 2.40 2.10 -5.04
CA MET A 61 3.85 2.31 -5.02
C MET A 61 4.46 2.35 -6.42
N ILE A 62 4.04 1.47 -7.34
CA ILE A 62 4.53 1.48 -8.73
C ILE A 62 4.17 2.82 -9.41
N VAL A 63 2.94 3.30 -9.25
CA VAL A 63 2.49 4.58 -9.84
C VAL A 63 3.26 5.76 -9.24
N VAL A 64 3.50 5.77 -7.93
CA VAL A 64 4.26 6.83 -7.25
C VAL A 64 5.73 6.85 -7.70
N ILE A 65 6.33 5.68 -7.92
CA ILE A 65 7.69 5.58 -8.46
C ILE A 65 7.72 6.19 -9.86
N ASP A 66 6.87 5.73 -10.77
CA ASP A 66 6.82 6.21 -12.17
C ASP A 66 6.57 7.72 -12.26
N LYS A 67 5.61 8.25 -11.49
CA LYS A 67 5.14 9.62 -11.65
C LYS A 67 5.90 10.66 -10.84
N VAL A 68 6.44 10.29 -9.67
CA VAL A 68 6.99 11.26 -8.71
C VAL A 68 8.49 11.09 -8.52
N HIS A 69 8.99 9.86 -8.42
CA HIS A 69 10.37 9.61 -7.97
C HIS A 69 11.30 9.05 -9.07
N TRP A 70 10.77 8.69 -10.24
CA TRP A 70 11.54 8.09 -11.34
C TRP A 70 12.78 8.92 -11.72
N LYS A 71 12.63 10.24 -11.73
CA LYS A 71 13.68 11.18 -12.11
C LYS A 71 14.74 11.41 -11.02
N ASN A 72 14.44 11.03 -9.78
CA ASN A 72 15.32 11.30 -8.64
C ASN A 72 16.42 10.23 -8.51
N GLY A 73 16.34 9.12 -9.23
CA GLY A 73 17.29 8.01 -9.13
C GLY A 73 17.04 7.11 -7.91
N LEU A 74 17.81 6.02 -7.77
CA LEU A 74 17.53 4.99 -6.76
C LEU A 74 17.96 5.43 -5.35
N LEU A 75 19.21 5.91 -5.18
CA LEU A 75 19.84 6.21 -3.89
C LEU A 75 20.05 7.71 -3.62
N ALA A 76 19.30 8.60 -4.28
CA ALA A 76 19.38 10.03 -4.01
C ALA A 76 18.59 10.42 -2.74
N GLU A 77 18.77 11.64 -2.22
CA GLU A 77 18.03 12.14 -1.04
C GLU A 77 16.49 12.06 -1.18
N HIS A 78 15.98 12.00 -2.41
CA HIS A 78 14.57 11.78 -2.72
C HIS A 78 14.37 10.65 -3.72
N GLY A 79 15.25 9.64 -3.66
CA GLY A 79 15.18 8.48 -4.52
C GLY A 79 13.96 7.60 -4.25
N TYR A 80 13.77 6.60 -5.09
CA TYR A 80 12.61 5.71 -5.02
C TYR A 80 12.87 4.39 -4.26
N GLU A 81 14.02 4.25 -3.57
CA GLU A 81 14.39 3.05 -2.82
C GLU A 81 13.31 2.62 -1.82
N PHE A 82 12.82 3.56 -1.01
CA PHE A 82 11.84 3.27 0.03
C PHE A 82 10.51 2.77 -0.55
N GLN A 83 10.04 3.42 -1.62
CA GLN A 83 8.83 3.03 -2.33
C GLN A 83 9.00 1.67 -3.01
N LEU A 84 10.19 1.38 -3.54
CA LEU A 84 10.52 0.09 -4.13
C LEU A 84 10.53 -1.02 -3.07
N ALA A 85 11.10 -0.76 -1.90
CA ALA A 85 11.08 -1.70 -0.78
C ALA A 85 9.64 -2.00 -0.32
N LEU A 86 8.80 -0.96 -0.20
CA LEU A 86 7.38 -1.12 0.12
C LEU A 86 6.63 -1.92 -0.96
N ALA A 87 6.88 -1.64 -2.24
CA ALA A 87 6.31 -2.40 -3.35
C ALA A 87 6.72 -3.87 -3.30
N ALA A 88 8.00 -4.17 -3.03
CA ALA A 88 8.52 -5.53 -2.93
C ALA A 88 7.93 -6.30 -1.75
N MET A 89 7.80 -5.66 -0.58
CA MET A 89 7.14 -6.26 0.58
C MET A 89 5.66 -6.52 0.32
N ALA A 90 4.94 -5.56 -0.26
CA ALA A 90 3.55 -5.74 -0.64
C ALA A 90 3.40 -6.87 -1.67
N PHE A 91 4.27 -6.92 -2.68
CA PHE A 91 4.32 -7.99 -3.67
C PHE A 91 4.52 -9.36 -3.02
N ALA A 92 5.45 -9.49 -2.07
CA ALA A 92 5.63 -10.72 -1.32
C ALA A 92 4.35 -11.14 -0.58
N LEU A 93 3.64 -10.20 0.05
CA LEU A 93 2.39 -10.47 0.78
C LEU A 93 1.23 -10.93 -0.12
N ILE A 94 1.23 -10.55 -1.41
CA ILE A 94 0.25 -11.06 -2.38
C ILE A 94 0.36 -12.59 -2.51
N PHE A 95 1.60 -13.12 -2.58
CA PHE A 95 1.84 -14.56 -2.74
C PHE A 95 1.87 -15.32 -1.41
N LEU A 96 2.60 -14.80 -0.43
CA LEU A 96 2.75 -15.44 0.88
C LEU A 96 1.44 -15.41 1.69
N GLY A 97 0.60 -14.40 1.44
CA GLY A 97 -0.66 -14.23 2.12
C GLY A 97 -0.52 -13.70 3.56
N PRO A 98 -1.59 -13.77 4.35
CA PRO A 98 -1.64 -13.20 5.70
C PRO A 98 -0.76 -13.98 6.68
N GLY A 99 -0.02 -13.26 7.54
CA GLY A 99 0.85 -13.85 8.57
C GLY A 99 0.08 -14.52 9.71
N ALA A 100 0.79 -15.24 10.59
CA ALA A 100 0.20 -15.99 11.71
C ALA A 100 -0.56 -15.12 12.72
N ILE A 101 -0.19 -13.84 12.84
CA ILE A 101 -0.82 -12.83 13.70
C ILE A 101 -1.66 -11.90 12.81
N SER A 102 -2.68 -12.44 12.13
CA SER A 102 -3.57 -11.66 11.27
C SER A 102 -5.04 -11.98 11.57
N LEU A 103 -5.93 -11.01 11.40
CA LEU A 103 -7.36 -11.26 11.54
C LEU A 103 -7.88 -12.24 10.47
N ASP A 104 -7.28 -12.25 9.27
CA ASP A 104 -7.52 -13.27 8.26
C ASP A 104 -7.14 -14.68 8.74
N ALA A 105 -6.03 -14.84 9.47
CA ALA A 105 -5.64 -16.12 10.05
C ALA A 105 -6.63 -16.58 11.14
N LEU A 106 -7.13 -15.64 11.96
CA LEU A 106 -8.14 -15.91 12.98
C LEU A 106 -9.49 -16.32 12.36
N ARG A 107 -9.89 -15.65 11.27
CA ARG A 107 -11.14 -15.95 10.54
C ARG A 107 -11.05 -17.21 9.68
N SER A 108 -9.86 -17.57 9.17
CA SER A 108 -9.68 -18.76 8.33
C SER A 108 -9.67 -20.08 9.10
N GLY A 109 -9.73 -20.06 10.43
CA GLY A 109 -9.79 -21.27 11.25
C GLY A 109 -8.62 -22.23 10.98
N GLY A 110 -7.45 -21.93 11.55
CA GLY A 110 -6.49 -22.99 11.87
C GLY A 110 -5.56 -23.51 10.76
N ARG A 111 -5.20 -22.73 9.74
CA ARG A 111 -4.13 -23.16 8.80
C ARG A 111 -2.69 -22.89 9.29
N GLY A 112 -2.52 -22.06 10.32
CA GLY A 112 -1.22 -21.84 10.98
C GLY A 112 -0.87 -22.86 12.07
N ALA A 113 -1.85 -23.62 12.59
CA ALA A 113 -1.64 -24.57 13.68
C ALA A 113 -1.24 -25.99 13.20
N ALA A 114 -1.29 -26.27 11.90
CA ALA A 114 -0.93 -27.59 11.35
C ALA A 114 0.58 -27.78 11.12
N ARG A 115 1.43 -26.78 11.42
CA ARG A 115 2.91 -26.91 11.37
C ARG A 115 3.53 -27.07 12.75
N LYS A 116 2.88 -27.84 13.63
CA LYS A 116 3.48 -28.33 14.88
C LYS A 116 3.12 -29.80 15.10
N LYS A 117 3.58 -30.67 14.19
CA LYS A 117 3.80 -32.11 14.42
C LYS A 117 4.54 -32.69 13.21
N VAL A 118 5.87 -32.59 13.21
CA VAL A 118 6.77 -33.67 12.82
C VAL A 118 7.86 -33.69 13.87
#